data_AF-A0A7K6SNP4-F1
#
_entry.id   AF-A0A7K6SNP4-F1
#
_cell.length_a   1.000
_cell.length_b   1.000
_cell.length_c   1.000
_cell.angle_alpha   90.00
_cell.angle_beta   90.00
_cell.angle_gamma   90.00
#
_symmetry.space_group_name_H-M   'P 1'
#
loop_
_entity.id
_entity.type
_entity.pdbx_description
1 polymer ?
#
loop_
_entity_poly.entity_id
_entity_poly.type
_entity_poly.pdbx_seq_one_letter_code
_entity_poly.pdbx_strand_id
1 'polypeptide(L)'
;EEYERSFAPRDYLREYYMLSDGQGRPNTFLTQNLRCLAKVFALEGLGGDTLLDVGCGPTIYQLLSACERFQEIVAMDYTPQNRRELESWLRNEPGAFDWRPVVQYVCELEGDREKWAEKEEKLRRKVKQVLKCNVTKANPAEPVSLPPADCVLSAYCLEAACPDLPTFRRALCNIAGLARPGGHLVLLTSLGTTYYGFGEQVFSSLRLEKAAVLEAVEGAGF
;
A
#
# COMPACT_ATOMS: atom_id res chain seq x y z
N GLU A 1 14.45 -0.43 -12.62
CA GLU A 1 15.09 0.65 -13.41
C GLU A 1 14.09 1.53 -14.14
N GLU A 2 13.14 0.97 -14.89
CA GLU A 2 12.10 1.77 -15.58
C GLU A 2 11.27 2.63 -14.60
N TYR A 3 10.72 2.02 -13.54
CA TYR A 3 9.99 2.73 -12.48
C TYR A 3 10.76 3.92 -11.89
N GLU A 4 12.05 3.77 -11.61
CA GLU A 4 12.88 4.85 -11.07
C GLU A 4 13.04 6.02 -12.06
N ARG A 5 12.97 5.75 -13.37
CA ARG A 5 13.19 6.76 -14.41
C ARG A 5 11.91 7.44 -14.88
N SER A 6 10.81 6.71 -15.01
CA SER A 6 9.60 7.20 -15.69
C SER A 6 8.40 7.43 -14.76
N PHE A 7 8.24 6.65 -13.69
CA PHE A 7 7.01 6.65 -12.89
C PHE A 7 6.68 8.05 -12.38
N ALA A 8 5.52 8.59 -12.78
CA ALA A 8 5.04 9.93 -12.42
C ALA A 8 3.97 9.83 -11.30
N PRO A 9 4.32 10.10 -10.03
CA PRO A 9 3.42 9.87 -8.89
C PRO A 9 2.08 10.60 -9.01
N ARG A 10 2.10 11.85 -9.46
CA ARG A 10 0.89 12.68 -9.55
C ARG A 10 -0.06 12.25 -10.64
N ASP A 11 0.44 11.74 -11.75
CA ASP A 11 -0.40 11.19 -12.81
C ASP A 11 -1.05 9.90 -12.34
N TYR A 12 -0.28 9.02 -11.68
CA TYR A 12 -0.79 7.82 -11.04
C TYR A 12 -1.88 8.12 -9.99
N LEU A 13 -1.65 9.12 -9.12
CA LEU A 13 -2.64 9.53 -8.12
C LEU A 13 -3.93 10.07 -8.73
N ARG A 14 -3.83 10.92 -9.76
CA ARG A 14 -5.00 11.48 -10.47
C ARG A 14 -5.81 10.41 -11.20
N GLU A 15 -5.15 9.42 -11.78
CA GLU A 15 -5.80 8.33 -12.50
C GLU A 15 -6.56 7.39 -11.55
N TYR A 16 -5.92 6.95 -10.47
CA TYR A 16 -6.43 5.83 -9.67
C TYR A 16 -7.06 6.22 -8.33
N TYR A 17 -6.75 7.41 -7.79
CA TYR A 17 -7.03 7.73 -6.39
C TYR A 17 -7.96 8.93 -6.18
N MET A 18 -8.68 9.33 -7.23
CA MET A 18 -9.84 10.22 -7.15
C MET A 18 -11.11 9.39 -6.87
N LEU A 19 -12.00 9.84 -5.97
CA LEU A 19 -13.24 9.11 -5.66
C LEU A 19 -14.24 9.07 -6.81
N SER A 20 -14.14 10.01 -7.74
CA SER A 20 -14.92 10.05 -8.97
C SER A 20 -14.09 10.62 -10.11
N ASP A 21 -14.43 10.26 -11.33
CA ASP A 21 -13.83 10.86 -12.52
C ASP A 21 -14.41 12.26 -12.81
N GLY A 22 -13.90 12.90 -13.88
CA GLY A 22 -14.38 14.22 -14.32
C GLY A 22 -15.86 14.26 -14.76
N GLN A 23 -16.52 13.11 -14.90
CA GLN A 23 -17.95 12.97 -15.22
C GLN A 23 -18.79 12.62 -13.98
N GLY A 24 -18.17 12.56 -12.79
CA GLY A 24 -18.82 12.20 -11.54
C GLY A 24 -19.10 10.70 -11.39
N ARG A 25 -18.54 9.84 -12.26
CA ARG A 25 -18.70 8.38 -12.11
C ARG A 25 -17.84 7.90 -10.94
N PRO A 26 -18.39 7.09 -10.02
CA PRO A 26 -17.66 6.62 -8.85
C PRO A 26 -16.47 5.74 -9.24
N ASN A 27 -15.33 5.94 -8.56
CA ASN A 27 -14.19 5.04 -8.64
C ASN A 27 -14.48 3.79 -7.81
N THR A 28 -15.03 2.77 -8.47
CA THR A 28 -15.38 1.50 -7.84
C THR A 28 -14.17 0.74 -7.33
N PHE A 29 -13.04 0.81 -8.03
CA PHE A 29 -11.77 0.23 -7.60
C PHE A 29 -11.36 0.77 -6.23
N LEU A 30 -11.26 2.09 -6.09
CA LEU A 30 -10.84 2.72 -4.83
C LEU A 30 -11.87 2.45 -3.72
N THR A 31 -13.15 2.69 -3.98
CA THR A 31 -14.19 2.54 -2.95
C THR A 31 -14.35 1.08 -2.47
N GLN A 32 -14.15 0.09 -3.33
CA GLN A 32 -14.13 -1.32 -2.91
C GLN A 32 -12.92 -1.63 -2.01
N ASN A 33 -11.73 -1.17 -2.38
CA ASN A 33 -10.54 -1.33 -1.56
C ASN A 33 -10.69 -0.69 -0.18
N LEU A 34 -11.17 0.55 -0.12
CA LEU A 34 -11.40 1.25 1.15
C LEU A 34 -12.39 0.48 2.06
N ARG A 35 -13.49 -0.04 1.49
CA ARG A 35 -14.45 -0.86 2.25
C ARG A 35 -13.83 -2.17 2.74
N CYS A 36 -13.03 -2.83 1.92
CA CYS A 36 -12.34 -4.07 2.29
C CYS A 36 -11.34 -3.82 3.41
N LEU A 37 -10.49 -2.80 3.29
CA LEU A 37 -9.50 -2.42 4.29
C LEU A 37 -10.15 -2.03 5.61
N ALA A 38 -11.22 -1.22 5.59
CA ALA A 38 -11.97 -0.86 6.79
C ALA A 38 -12.52 -2.11 7.52
N LYS A 39 -13.04 -3.09 6.78
CA LYS A 39 -13.51 -4.36 7.36
C LYS A 39 -12.37 -5.21 7.90
N VAL A 40 -11.26 -5.32 7.17
CA VAL A 40 -10.09 -6.10 7.58
C VAL A 40 -9.50 -5.54 8.87
N PHE A 41 -9.23 -4.23 8.92
CA PHE A 41 -8.67 -3.60 10.12
C PHE A 41 -9.67 -3.45 11.29
N ALA A 42 -10.95 -3.73 11.07
CA ALA A 42 -11.94 -3.88 12.14
C ALA A 42 -11.92 -5.28 12.78
N LEU A 43 -11.26 -6.28 12.19
CA LEU A 43 -11.20 -7.63 12.75
C LEU A 43 -10.53 -7.63 14.12
N GLU A 44 -11.10 -8.41 15.05
CA GLU A 44 -10.47 -8.67 16.34
C GLU A 44 -9.14 -9.41 16.13
N GLY A 45 -8.12 -9.06 16.92
CA GLY A 45 -6.78 -9.63 16.81
C GLY A 45 -5.89 -8.96 15.76
N LEU A 46 -6.44 -8.30 14.73
CA LEU A 46 -5.62 -7.55 13.76
C LEU A 46 -5.25 -6.16 14.32
N GLY A 47 -4.02 -6.05 14.81
CA GLY A 47 -3.44 -4.84 15.41
C GLY A 47 -2.12 -5.16 16.09
N GLY A 48 -1.43 -4.14 16.60
CA GLY A 48 -0.14 -4.33 17.27
C GLY A 48 0.66 -3.04 17.40
N ASP A 49 1.95 -3.18 17.61
CA ASP A 49 2.85 -2.04 17.74
C ASP A 49 3.29 -1.57 16.34
N THR A 50 3.77 -2.47 15.49
CA THR A 50 4.41 -2.09 14.22
C THR A 50 3.72 -2.68 12.98
N LEU A 51 3.45 -1.83 11.99
CA LEU A 51 3.08 -2.22 10.63
C LEU A 51 4.12 -1.77 9.60
N LEU A 52 4.48 -2.66 8.69
CA LEU A 52 5.32 -2.34 7.53
C LEU A 52 4.46 -2.32 6.26
N ASP A 53 4.43 -1.19 5.56
CA ASP A 53 3.76 -1.05 4.26
C ASP A 53 4.80 -1.16 3.13
N VAL A 54 4.79 -2.30 2.45
CA VAL A 54 5.79 -2.68 1.44
C VAL A 54 5.27 -2.38 0.04
N GLY A 55 5.95 -1.47 -0.65
CA GLY A 55 5.52 -0.96 -1.94
C GLY A 55 4.38 0.03 -1.82
N CYS A 56 4.48 0.97 -0.87
CA CYS A 56 3.43 1.94 -0.56
C CYS A 56 3.10 2.88 -1.74
N GLY A 57 3.99 2.98 -2.73
CA GLY A 57 3.89 3.96 -3.79
C GLY A 57 3.79 5.38 -3.22
N PRO A 58 3.11 6.29 -3.92
CA PRO A 58 2.83 7.64 -3.42
C PRO A 58 1.52 7.71 -2.60
N THR A 59 1.05 6.60 -2.04
CA THR A 59 -0.33 6.45 -1.57
C THR A 59 -0.45 6.28 -0.06
N ILE A 60 -1.60 6.69 0.50
CA ILE A 60 -1.90 6.54 1.94
C ILE A 60 -3.20 5.78 2.23
N TYR A 61 -4.02 5.51 1.21
CA TYR A 61 -5.39 5.00 1.37
C TYR A 61 -5.43 3.67 2.15
N GLN A 62 -4.43 2.83 1.92
CA GLN A 62 -4.21 1.53 2.55
C GLN A 62 -3.89 1.62 4.04
N LEU A 63 -3.48 2.79 4.53
CA LEU A 63 -3.08 3.04 5.91
C LEU A 63 -4.17 3.73 6.75
N LEU A 64 -5.25 4.22 6.13
CA LEU A 64 -6.25 5.05 6.81
C LEU A 64 -7.00 4.30 7.91
N SER A 65 -7.39 3.05 7.68
CA SER A 65 -7.96 2.21 8.74
C SER A 65 -6.89 1.50 9.57
N ALA A 66 -5.72 1.24 8.97
CA ALA A 66 -4.61 0.61 9.68
C ALA A 66 -4.07 1.47 10.84
N CYS A 67 -4.04 2.80 10.69
CA CYS A 67 -3.50 3.71 11.72
C CYS A 67 -4.31 3.75 13.02
N GLU A 68 -5.51 3.16 13.04
CA GLU A 68 -6.31 2.94 14.25
C GLU A 68 -5.84 1.73 15.06
N ARG A 69 -5.08 0.83 14.43
CA ARG A 69 -4.74 -0.50 14.97
C ARG A 69 -3.26 -0.66 15.31
N PHE A 70 -2.41 0.21 14.77
CA PHE A 70 -0.96 0.15 14.94
C PHE A 70 -0.41 1.41 15.60
N GLN A 71 0.65 1.27 16.39
CA GLN A 71 1.32 2.39 17.05
C GLN A 71 2.33 3.08 16.14
N GLU A 72 3.00 2.31 15.30
CA GLU A 72 4.02 2.78 14.38
C GLU A 72 3.82 2.14 13.00
N ILE A 73 4.01 2.95 11.98
CA ILE A 73 3.97 2.54 10.58
C ILE A 73 5.30 2.92 9.94
N VAL A 74 5.90 1.98 9.21
CA VAL A 74 7.03 2.23 8.31
C VAL A 74 6.53 1.99 6.89
N ALA A 75 6.55 3.05 6.08
CA ALA A 75 6.19 2.97 4.67
C ALA A 75 7.45 2.75 3.84
N MET A 76 7.40 1.88 2.83
CA MET A 76 8.55 1.54 2.03
C MET A 76 8.19 1.47 0.55
N ASP A 77 9.01 2.08 -0.30
CA ASP A 77 8.83 2.00 -1.75
C ASP A 77 10.18 1.91 -2.47
N TYR A 78 10.22 1.27 -3.64
CA TYR A 78 11.42 1.18 -4.46
C TYR A 78 11.83 2.55 -5.04
N THR A 79 10.84 3.36 -5.43
CA THR A 79 11.01 4.52 -6.29
C THR A 79 11.17 5.82 -5.50
N PRO A 80 12.22 6.61 -5.71
CA PRO A 80 12.48 7.81 -4.90
C PRO A 80 11.40 8.89 -5.05
N GLN A 81 10.81 9.07 -6.23
CA GLN A 81 9.75 10.05 -6.44
C GLN A 81 8.45 9.71 -5.71
N ASN A 82 8.13 8.41 -5.55
CA ASN A 82 6.99 7.98 -4.73
C ASN A 82 7.20 8.30 -3.26
N ARG A 83 8.39 8.00 -2.73
CA ARG A 83 8.75 8.32 -1.34
C ARG A 83 8.69 9.82 -1.07
N ARG A 84 9.21 10.64 -2.00
CA ARG A 84 9.12 12.12 -1.90
C ARG A 84 7.68 12.61 -1.92
N GLU A 85 6.83 12.04 -2.77
CA GLU A 85 5.41 12.38 -2.85
C GLU A 85 4.69 12.08 -1.52
N LEU A 86 4.92 10.89 -0.96
CA LEU A 86 4.39 10.51 0.35
C LEU A 86 4.91 11.43 1.46
N GLU A 87 6.22 11.68 1.50
CA GLU A 87 6.84 12.58 2.48
C GLU A 87 6.28 14.01 2.41
N SER A 88 5.99 14.52 1.21
CA SER A 88 5.39 15.84 1.01
C SER A 88 4.01 15.94 1.67
N TRP A 89 3.18 14.90 1.52
CA TRP A 89 1.90 14.80 2.22
C TRP A 89 2.05 14.65 3.74
N LEU A 90 3.02 13.85 4.20
CA LEU A 90 3.31 13.65 5.62
C LEU A 90 3.76 14.95 6.31
N ARG A 91 4.52 15.80 5.61
CA ARG A 91 4.96 17.11 6.11
C ARG A 91 3.93 18.23 5.93
N ASN A 92 2.75 17.91 5.38
CA ASN A 92 1.71 18.89 5.07
C ASN A 92 2.22 20.04 4.18
N GLU A 93 3.06 19.70 3.20
CA GLU A 93 3.64 20.70 2.29
C GLU A 93 2.57 21.25 1.33
N PRO A 94 2.62 22.56 0.98
CA PRO A 94 1.75 23.12 -0.03
C PRO A 94 1.89 22.36 -1.36
N GLY A 95 0.75 21.98 -1.94
CA GLY A 95 0.71 21.25 -3.20
C GLY A 95 0.79 19.72 -3.05
N ALA A 96 0.92 19.17 -1.84
CA ALA A 96 0.70 17.73 -1.57
C ALA A 96 -0.65 17.24 -2.14
N PHE A 97 -0.76 15.95 -2.49
CA PHE A 97 -2.00 15.43 -3.08
C PHE A 97 -3.15 15.52 -2.07
N ASP A 98 -4.31 15.99 -2.53
CA ASP A 98 -5.48 16.16 -1.67
C ASP A 98 -6.19 14.82 -1.45
N TRP A 99 -5.80 14.14 -0.38
CA TRP A 99 -6.44 12.89 0.05
C TRP A 99 -7.75 13.11 0.82
N ARG A 100 -8.15 14.35 1.12
CA ARG A 100 -9.31 14.64 1.98
C ARG A 100 -10.59 13.91 1.57
N PRO A 101 -10.98 13.86 0.27
CA PRO A 101 -12.20 13.13 -0.10
C PRO A 101 -12.11 11.65 0.29
N VAL A 102 -10.96 11.03 0.08
CA VAL A 102 -10.69 9.62 0.43
C VAL A 102 -10.70 9.42 1.95
N VAL A 103 -10.09 10.33 2.71
CA VAL A 103 -10.07 10.29 4.17
C VAL A 103 -11.47 10.44 4.74
N GLN A 104 -12.26 11.39 4.25
CA GLN A 104 -13.67 11.56 4.63
C GLN A 104 -14.47 10.30 4.36
N TYR A 105 -14.25 9.65 3.22
CA TYR A 105 -14.93 8.40 2.89
C TYR A 105 -14.59 7.28 3.88
N VAL A 106 -13.32 7.12 4.26
CA VAL A 106 -12.93 6.13 5.29
C VAL A 106 -13.53 6.47 6.65
N CYS A 107 -13.49 7.74 7.05
CA CYS A 107 -14.12 8.22 8.27
C CYS A 107 -15.64 7.94 8.29
N GLU A 108 -16.33 8.08 7.16
CA GLU A 108 -17.74 7.71 7.00
C GLU A 108 -17.97 6.19 7.18
N LEU A 109 -17.10 5.36 6.59
CA LEU A 109 -17.14 3.90 6.79
C LEU A 109 -16.92 3.49 8.26
N GLU A 110 -16.13 4.27 8.98
CA GLU A 110 -15.80 4.07 10.40
C GLU A 110 -16.80 4.77 11.36
N GLY A 111 -17.85 5.40 10.81
CA GLY A 111 -19.01 5.90 11.56
C GLY A 111 -18.97 7.40 11.91
N ASP A 112 -17.94 8.15 11.51
CA ASP A 112 -17.85 9.58 11.77
C ASP A 112 -17.02 10.31 10.71
N ARG A 113 -17.70 10.82 9.68
CA ARG A 113 -17.10 11.53 8.54
C ARG A 113 -16.37 12.81 8.93
N GLU A 114 -16.79 13.49 9.99
CA GLU A 114 -16.28 14.80 10.37
C GLU A 114 -14.88 14.72 11.01
N LYS A 115 -14.46 13.52 11.44
CA LYS A 115 -13.12 13.26 12.00
C LYS A 115 -11.99 13.19 10.98
N TRP A 116 -12.22 13.55 9.72
CA TRP A 116 -11.21 13.43 8.65
C TRP A 116 -9.89 14.15 9.00
N ALA A 117 -9.95 15.33 9.61
CA ALA A 117 -8.75 16.09 9.97
C ALA A 117 -7.94 15.38 11.08
N GLU A 118 -8.63 14.84 12.08
CA GLU A 118 -8.01 14.04 13.15
C GLU A 118 -7.38 12.76 12.60
N LYS A 119 -8.03 12.13 11.63
CA LYS A 119 -7.54 10.92 10.95
C LYS A 119 -6.26 11.19 10.17
N GLU A 120 -6.20 12.26 9.39
CA GLU A 120 -4.96 12.61 8.67
C GLU A 120 -3.83 12.87 9.65
N GLU A 121 -4.08 13.67 10.68
CA GLU A 121 -3.07 14.05 11.68
C GLU A 121 -2.60 12.82 12.47
N LYS A 122 -3.51 11.90 12.80
CA LYS A 122 -3.17 10.60 13.38
C LYS A 122 -2.25 9.81 12.45
N LEU A 123 -2.61 9.65 11.17
CA LEU A 123 -1.78 8.91 10.23
C LEU A 123 -0.39 9.55 10.08
N ARG A 124 -0.30 10.87 9.92
CA ARG A 124 0.99 11.61 9.85
C ARG A 124 1.88 11.31 11.07
N ARG A 125 1.31 11.28 12.28
CA ARG A 125 2.07 10.94 13.50
C ARG A 125 2.48 9.46 13.59
N LYS A 126 1.67 8.56 13.04
CA LYS A 126 1.90 7.10 13.11
C LYS A 126 2.95 6.64 12.11
N VAL A 127 3.05 7.28 10.94
CA VAL A 127 4.12 7.00 9.98
C VAL A 127 5.43 7.59 10.50
N LYS A 128 6.35 6.72 10.93
CA LYS A 128 7.63 7.11 11.54
C LYS A 128 8.75 7.24 10.53
N GLN A 129 8.73 6.42 9.49
CA GLN A 129 9.81 6.31 8.51
C GLN A 129 9.24 6.05 7.12
N VAL A 130 9.90 6.63 6.11
CA VAL A 130 9.70 6.32 4.70
C VAL A 130 11.03 5.81 4.13
N LEU A 131 11.12 4.52 3.81
CA LEU A 131 12.38 3.86 3.45
C LEU A 131 12.38 3.36 2.01
N LYS A 132 13.58 3.18 1.45
CA LYS A 132 13.74 2.43 0.21
C LYS A 132 13.55 0.95 0.50
N CYS A 133 12.83 0.22 -0.34
CA CYS A 133 12.82 -1.24 -0.32
C CYS A 133 13.02 -1.85 -1.71
N ASN A 134 13.36 -3.13 -1.76
CA ASN A 134 13.32 -3.93 -2.98
C ASN A 134 12.85 -5.36 -2.68
N VAL A 135 11.59 -5.67 -3.00
CA VAL A 135 10.95 -6.97 -2.71
C VAL A 135 11.63 -8.17 -3.38
N THR A 136 12.42 -7.94 -4.44
CA THR A 136 13.17 -9.00 -5.12
C THR A 136 14.44 -9.43 -4.37
N LYS A 137 14.85 -8.67 -3.35
CA LYS A 137 15.99 -8.98 -2.49
C LYS A 137 15.54 -9.82 -1.29
N ALA A 138 16.42 -10.70 -0.83
CA ALA A 138 16.16 -11.57 0.32
C ALA A 138 15.80 -10.78 1.59
N ASN A 139 16.46 -9.62 1.81
CA ASN A 139 16.03 -8.63 2.77
C ASN A 139 15.51 -7.39 2.02
N PRO A 140 14.18 -7.18 1.94
CA PRO A 140 13.63 -6.05 1.20
C PRO A 140 14.03 -4.67 1.75
N ALA A 141 14.37 -4.55 3.04
CA ALA A 141 14.68 -3.28 3.70
C ALA A 141 16.17 -2.94 3.73
N GLU A 142 17.04 -3.78 3.15
CA GLU A 142 18.49 -3.56 3.14
C GLU A 142 18.87 -2.16 2.58
N PRO A 143 19.80 -1.42 3.22
CA PRO A 143 20.67 -1.81 4.34
C PRO A 143 20.08 -1.57 5.74
N VAL A 144 18.81 -1.19 5.86
CA VAL A 144 18.17 -0.94 7.14
C VAL A 144 17.78 -2.27 7.79
N SER A 145 18.14 -2.43 9.06
CA SER A 145 17.67 -3.54 9.89
C SER A 145 16.41 -3.13 10.62
N LEU A 146 15.26 -3.71 10.26
CA LEU A 146 13.99 -3.50 10.94
C LEU A 146 13.72 -4.66 11.89
N PRO A 147 13.14 -4.42 13.08
CA PRO A 147 12.62 -5.50 13.91
C PRO A 147 11.45 -6.21 13.19
N PRO A 148 11.20 -7.49 13.47
CA PRO A 148 10.02 -8.18 12.95
C PRO A 148 8.74 -7.45 13.36
N ALA A 149 7.85 -7.22 12.39
CA ALA A 149 6.63 -6.44 12.59
C ALA A 149 5.42 -7.29 12.95
N ASP A 150 4.43 -6.69 13.60
CA ASP A 150 3.15 -7.34 13.89
C ASP A 150 2.30 -7.55 12.63
N CYS A 151 2.45 -6.65 11.64
CA CYS A 151 1.76 -6.75 10.36
C CYS A 151 2.64 -6.29 9.20
N VAL A 152 2.56 -7.02 8.09
CA VAL A 152 3.08 -6.61 6.78
C VAL A 152 1.88 -6.36 5.86
N LEU A 153 1.83 -5.17 5.28
CA LEU A 153 0.85 -4.74 4.29
C LEU A 153 1.55 -4.60 2.95
N SER A 154 0.94 -5.06 1.86
CA SER A 154 1.39 -4.72 0.51
C SER A 154 0.19 -4.59 -0.41
N ALA A 155 0.09 -3.47 -1.10
CA ALA A 155 -1.03 -3.19 -1.99
C ALA A 155 -0.55 -2.92 -3.42
N TYR A 156 -0.93 -3.80 -4.34
CA TYR A 156 -0.65 -3.71 -5.78
C TYR A 156 0.84 -3.61 -6.16
N CYS A 157 1.73 -4.08 -5.28
CA CYS A 157 3.17 -4.02 -5.48
C CYS A 157 3.73 -5.26 -6.17
N LEU A 158 3.43 -6.45 -5.65
CA LEU A 158 4.15 -7.67 -6.01
C LEU A 158 3.93 -8.08 -7.47
N GLU A 159 2.71 -7.99 -7.98
CA GLU A 159 2.42 -8.28 -9.39
C GLU A 159 3.07 -7.27 -10.34
N ALA A 160 3.28 -6.04 -9.91
CA ALA A 160 3.93 -5.00 -10.70
C ALA A 160 5.46 -5.13 -10.68
N ALA A 161 6.03 -5.67 -9.59
CA ALA A 161 7.46 -5.80 -9.38
C ALA A 161 8.06 -7.12 -9.90
N CYS A 162 7.24 -8.14 -10.15
CA CYS A 162 7.71 -9.49 -10.49
C CYS A 162 7.43 -9.84 -11.96
N PRO A 163 8.43 -10.34 -12.73
CA PRO A 163 8.22 -10.70 -14.14
C PRO A 163 7.52 -12.06 -14.32
N ASP A 164 7.55 -12.93 -13.31
CA ASP A 164 7.03 -14.30 -13.38
C ASP A 164 6.58 -14.82 -12.00
N LEU A 165 5.82 -15.91 -12.01
CA LEU A 165 5.28 -16.54 -10.80
C LEU A 165 6.36 -17.04 -9.82
N PRO A 166 7.48 -17.64 -10.25
CA PRO A 166 8.57 -17.97 -9.33
C PRO A 166 9.14 -16.74 -8.61
N THR A 167 9.28 -15.61 -9.30
CA THR A 167 9.76 -14.36 -8.69
C THR A 167 8.72 -13.77 -7.75
N PHE A 168 7.43 -13.82 -8.11
CA PHE A 168 6.34 -13.43 -7.21
C PHE A 168 6.34 -14.24 -5.92
N ARG A 169 6.45 -15.57 -6.00
CA ARG A 169 6.52 -16.45 -4.81
C ARG A 169 7.72 -16.09 -3.93
N ARG A 170 8.90 -15.88 -4.50
CA ARG A 170 10.09 -15.46 -3.73
C ARG A 170 9.89 -14.08 -3.09
N ALA A 171 9.37 -13.11 -3.83
CA ALA A 171 9.13 -11.76 -3.30
C ALA A 171 8.11 -11.78 -2.16
N LEU A 172 7.06 -12.60 -2.28
CA LEU A 172 6.09 -12.81 -1.22
C LEU A 172 6.74 -13.41 0.03
N CYS A 173 7.58 -14.45 -0.11
CA CYS A 173 8.35 -15.01 1.00
C CYS A 173 9.29 -13.96 1.64
N ASN A 174 9.94 -13.11 0.83
CA ASN A 174 10.85 -12.08 1.34
C ASN A 174 10.11 -11.04 2.20
N ILE A 175 8.92 -10.60 1.78
CA ILE A 175 8.13 -9.64 2.58
C ILE A 175 7.45 -10.32 3.77
N ALA A 176 7.03 -11.58 3.62
CA ALA A 176 6.49 -12.40 4.71
C ALA A 176 7.50 -12.56 5.85
N GLY A 177 8.79 -12.72 5.52
CA GLY A 177 9.87 -12.81 6.50
C GLY A 177 10.10 -11.53 7.33
N LEU A 178 9.46 -10.41 6.98
CA LEU A 178 9.48 -9.19 7.80
C LEU A 178 8.44 -9.24 8.94
N ALA A 179 7.46 -10.15 8.88
CA ALA A 179 6.51 -10.35 9.95
C ALA A 179 7.12 -11.23 11.05
N ARG A 180 6.76 -10.95 12.31
CA ARG A 180 7.09 -11.87 13.41
C ARG A 180 6.28 -13.17 13.30
N PRO A 181 6.71 -14.27 13.96
CA PRO A 181 5.86 -15.45 14.14
C PRO A 181 4.49 -15.08 14.72
N GLY A 182 3.43 -15.56 14.07
CA GLY A 182 2.04 -15.24 14.42
C GLY A 182 1.62 -13.80 14.13
N GLY A 183 2.40 -13.04 13.35
CA GLY A 183 2.00 -11.75 12.79
C GLY A 183 1.03 -11.90 11.63
N HIS A 184 0.69 -10.79 10.99
CA HIS A 184 -0.31 -10.74 9.92
C HIS A 184 0.26 -10.31 8.58
N LEU A 185 -0.30 -10.84 7.50
CA LEU A 185 -0.11 -10.36 6.14
C LEU A 185 -1.44 -9.84 5.61
N VAL A 186 -1.44 -8.58 5.15
CA VAL A 186 -2.56 -7.98 4.40
C VAL A 186 -2.08 -7.70 2.98
N LEU A 187 -2.60 -8.45 2.01
CA LEU A 187 -2.20 -8.36 0.60
C LEU A 187 -3.36 -7.92 -0.28
N LEU A 188 -3.18 -6.83 -1.02
CA LEU A 188 -4.05 -6.44 -2.13
C LEU A 188 -3.27 -6.66 -3.43
N THR A 189 -3.85 -7.35 -4.40
CA THR A 189 -3.20 -7.64 -5.69
C THR A 189 -4.21 -7.70 -6.82
N SER A 190 -3.76 -7.42 -8.04
CA SER A 190 -4.56 -7.50 -9.25
C SER A 190 -4.60 -8.93 -9.81
N LEU A 191 -5.78 -9.39 -10.20
CA LEU A 191 -5.97 -10.69 -10.86
C LEU A 191 -6.28 -10.51 -12.34
N GLY A 192 -5.77 -11.40 -13.19
CA GLY A 192 -6.05 -11.40 -14.63
C GLY A 192 -5.42 -10.25 -15.45
N THR A 193 -4.83 -9.25 -14.78
CA THR A 193 -4.23 -8.06 -15.40
C THR A 193 -2.81 -8.32 -15.89
N THR A 194 -2.46 -7.83 -17.09
CA THR A 194 -1.11 -7.94 -17.67
C THR A 194 -0.35 -6.61 -17.76
N TYR A 195 -1.04 -5.49 -17.57
CA TYR A 195 -0.46 -4.15 -17.58
C TYR A 195 -1.39 -3.15 -16.89
N TYR A 196 -0.86 -1.99 -16.54
CA TYR A 196 -1.63 -0.83 -16.11
C TYR A 196 -0.98 0.43 -16.66
N GLY A 197 -1.72 1.54 -16.74
CA GLY A 197 -1.22 2.75 -17.37
C GLY A 197 -1.91 4.00 -16.86
N PHE A 198 -1.17 5.10 -16.89
CA PHE A 198 -1.61 6.41 -16.44
C PHE A 198 -0.81 7.47 -17.21
N GLY A 199 -1.48 8.57 -17.60
CA GLY A 199 -0.89 9.51 -18.55
C GLY A 199 -0.47 8.79 -19.84
N GLU A 200 0.77 9.01 -20.26
CA GLU A 200 1.36 8.36 -21.47
C GLU A 200 2.17 7.09 -21.13
N GLN A 201 2.15 6.63 -19.89
CA GLN A 201 2.98 5.53 -19.42
C GLN A 201 2.17 4.24 -19.28
N VAL A 202 2.82 3.12 -19.62
CA VAL A 202 2.26 1.77 -19.45
C VAL A 202 3.32 0.91 -18.78
N PHE A 203 2.94 0.24 -17.70
CA PHE A 203 3.79 -0.66 -16.93
C PHE A 203 3.23 -2.08 -17.01
N SER A 204 4.13 -3.06 -17.13
CA SER A 204 3.77 -4.47 -17.10
C SER A 204 3.26 -4.88 -15.71
N SER A 205 2.34 -5.84 -15.68
CA SER A 205 1.88 -6.51 -14.47
C SER A 205 1.86 -8.01 -14.72
N LEU A 206 2.32 -8.79 -13.74
CA LEU A 206 2.23 -10.23 -13.78
C LEU A 206 0.76 -10.65 -13.72
N ARG A 207 0.30 -11.38 -14.75
CA ARG A 207 -1.02 -11.98 -14.73
C ARG A 207 -1.10 -13.06 -13.66
N LEU A 208 -1.82 -12.76 -12.58
CA LEU A 208 -2.06 -13.68 -11.48
C LEU A 208 -3.47 -14.27 -11.55
N GLU A 209 -3.55 -15.55 -11.24
CA GLU A 209 -4.80 -16.25 -11.01
C GLU A 209 -5.00 -16.44 -9.50
N LYS A 210 -6.25 -16.40 -9.03
CA LYS A 210 -6.56 -16.47 -7.59
C LYS A 210 -5.90 -17.66 -6.88
N ALA A 211 -5.93 -18.84 -7.50
CA ALA A 211 -5.34 -20.06 -6.93
C ALA A 211 -3.82 -19.90 -6.71
N ALA A 212 -3.11 -19.32 -7.68
CA ALA A 212 -1.67 -19.12 -7.59
C ALA A 212 -1.29 -18.13 -6.48
N VAL A 213 -2.13 -17.11 -6.23
CA VAL A 213 -1.93 -16.17 -5.10
C VAL A 213 -2.12 -16.89 -3.77
N LEU A 214 -3.21 -17.67 -3.62
CA LEU A 214 -3.48 -18.40 -2.39
C LEU A 214 -2.39 -19.43 -2.08
N GLU A 215 -1.95 -20.21 -3.07
CA GLU A 215 -0.83 -21.15 -2.91
C GLU A 215 0.46 -20.45 -2.50
N ALA A 216 0.73 -19.25 -3.04
CA ALA A 216 1.92 -18.50 -2.69
C ALA A 216 1.86 -17.98 -1.25
N VAL A 217 0.69 -17.52 -0.79
CA VAL A 217 0.46 -17.07 0.59
C VAL A 217 0.62 -18.24 1.57
N GLU A 218 0.02 -19.39 1.28
CA GLU A 218 0.16 -20.61 2.09
C GLU A 218 1.62 -21.07 2.13
N GLY A 219 2.31 -21.07 0.99
CA GLY A 219 3.73 -21.39 0.89
C GLY A 219 4.65 -20.42 1.63
N ALA A 220 4.20 -19.20 1.91
CA ALA A 220 4.90 -18.21 2.73
C ALA A 220 4.59 -18.33 4.23
N GLY A 221 3.69 -19.24 4.63
CA GLY A 221 3.37 -19.55 6.02
C GLY A 221 2.16 -18.82 6.60
N PHE A 222 1.23 -18.36 5.77
CA PHE A 222 0.01 -17.64 6.17
C PHE A 222 -1.27 -18.37 5.76
#